data_AF-A0A4R5WF57-F1
#
_entry.id   AF-A0A4R5WF57-F1
#
_cell.length_a   1.000
_cell.length_b   1.000
_cell.length_c   1.000
_cell.angle_alpha   90.00
_cell.angle_beta   90.00
_cell.angle_gamma   90.00
#
_symmetry.space_group_name_H-M   'P 1'
#
loop_
_entity.id
_entity.type
_entity.pdbx_description
1 polymer ?
#
loop_
_entity_poly.entity_id
_entity_poly.type
_entity_poly.pdbx_seq_one_letter_code
_entity_poly.pdbx_strand_id
1 'polypeptide(L)'
;MAALIAASAAGQLALPATPGGPAASRPVTALPVRPVGTTAPSGPGVPPLSQEAHAAEFVDVRVVVPDALVNLRYATTNNFTKTQLYPADARCLVHQSMAPGLTAAASALRAQGHVLVFWDCYRPHDVQVKMFQVVPNPAWVARPGPYATSHEAGRSVDVTYAGGRPQCPAQQLVSGICLADMGTDFDDFTSRATAFATQDVSVEAQANRKLLRDAMNYGGLTVYSGEWWHFDGPGAGVQRPILNVPLD
;
A
#
# COMPACT_ATOMS: atom_id res chain seq x y z
N MET A 1 -41.78 -42.01 1.62
CA MET A 1 -42.88 -42.55 0.78
C MET A 1 -43.78 -41.38 0.38
N ALA A 2 -43.85 -41.15 -0.94
CA ALA A 2 -44.97 -40.58 -1.74
C ALA A 2 -45.59 -39.21 -1.32
N ALA A 3 -45.52 -38.13 -2.11
CA ALA A 3 -46.14 -37.86 -3.44
C ALA A 3 -47.69 -37.80 -3.34
N LEU A 4 -48.50 -36.92 -3.93
CA LEU A 4 -48.61 -36.20 -5.22
C LEU A 4 -49.60 -35.00 -5.01
N ILE A 5 -49.46 -33.83 -5.65
CA ILE A 5 -50.13 -33.34 -6.89
C ILE A 5 -51.68 -33.30 -6.89
N ALA A 6 -52.29 -32.12 -7.15
CA ALA A 6 -53.31 -31.79 -8.18
C ALA A 6 -54.03 -30.44 -7.87
N ALA A 7 -53.95 -29.42 -8.74
CA ALA A 7 -54.90 -29.00 -9.81
C ALA A 7 -56.07 -28.11 -9.28
N SER A 8 -56.74 -27.18 -9.99
CA SER A 8 -56.65 -26.42 -11.25
C SER A 8 -57.98 -25.64 -11.35
N ALA A 9 -58.00 -24.40 -11.87
CA ALA A 9 -59.09 -23.76 -12.63
C ALA A 9 -58.65 -22.33 -13.01
N ALA A 10 -58.33 -21.99 -14.26
CA ALA A 10 -59.16 -21.83 -15.45
C ALA A 10 -59.93 -20.49 -15.48
N GLY A 11 -59.48 -19.59 -16.37
CA GLY A 11 -60.17 -18.37 -16.78
C GLY A 11 -59.53 -17.83 -18.07
N GLN A 12 -60.09 -18.20 -19.22
CA GLN A 12 -59.76 -17.67 -20.55
C GLN A 12 -60.82 -16.65 -20.98
N LEU A 13 -60.41 -15.65 -21.78
CA LEU A 13 -61.12 -14.92 -22.85
C LEU A 13 -60.44 -13.53 -22.94
N ALA A 14 -60.08 -12.92 -24.08
CA ALA A 14 -59.93 -13.27 -25.49
C ALA A 14 -59.14 -12.09 -26.11
N LEU A 15 -58.39 -12.34 -27.19
CA LEU A 15 -57.59 -11.35 -27.94
C LEU A 15 -58.47 -10.44 -28.82
N PRO A 16 -57.94 -9.29 -29.28
CA PRO A 16 -57.77 -9.18 -30.73
C PRO A 16 -56.50 -8.44 -31.24
N ALA A 17 -56.01 -8.98 -32.36
CA ALA A 17 -55.42 -8.34 -33.56
C ALA A 17 -54.25 -7.34 -33.47
N THR A 18 -53.10 -7.78 -34.00
CA THR A 18 -52.05 -6.99 -34.67
C THR A 18 -52.49 -6.70 -36.14
N PRO A 19 -51.99 -5.66 -36.86
CA PRO A 19 -50.60 -5.63 -37.35
C PRO A 19 -49.96 -4.23 -37.52
N GLY A 20 -48.63 -4.15 -37.47
CA GLY A 20 -47.91 -2.93 -37.85
C GLY A 20 -46.38 -3.01 -37.76
N GLY A 21 -45.75 -3.48 -38.84
CA GLY A 21 -44.45 -3.01 -39.39
C GLY A 21 -43.16 -3.13 -38.56
N PRO A 22 -42.04 -3.64 -39.13
CA PRO A 22 -40.74 -3.57 -38.50
C PRO A 22 -40.19 -2.14 -38.59
N ALA A 23 -39.94 -1.50 -37.45
CA ALA A 23 -39.16 -0.28 -37.40
C ALA A 23 -37.69 -0.60 -37.71
N ALA A 24 -37.18 -0.06 -38.81
CA ALA A 24 -35.79 -0.16 -39.20
C ALA A 24 -34.88 0.47 -38.12
N SER A 25 -33.99 -0.34 -37.55
CA SER A 25 -32.93 0.12 -36.65
C SER A 25 -31.90 0.94 -37.43
N ARG A 26 -31.68 2.19 -37.01
CA ARG A 26 -30.61 3.04 -37.54
C ARG A 26 -29.27 2.51 -37.01
N PRO A 27 -28.22 2.41 -37.84
CA PRO A 27 -26.90 2.03 -37.36
C PRO A 27 -26.32 3.18 -36.52
N VAL A 28 -25.99 2.89 -35.26
CA VAL A 28 -25.23 3.82 -34.41
C VAL A 28 -23.77 3.71 -34.84
N THR A 29 -23.27 4.73 -35.52
CA THR A 29 -21.85 4.84 -35.88
C THR A 29 -21.05 5.05 -34.60
N ALA A 30 -20.32 4.03 -34.15
CA ALA A 30 -19.38 4.16 -33.04
C ALA A 30 -18.23 5.08 -33.47
N LEU A 31 -18.10 6.24 -32.83
CA LEU A 31 -16.95 7.12 -32.97
C LEU A 31 -15.73 6.47 -32.31
N PRO A 32 -14.53 6.52 -32.91
CA PRO A 32 -13.32 6.00 -32.29
C PRO A 32 -12.98 6.85 -31.05
N VAL A 33 -13.08 6.25 -29.87
CA VAL A 33 -12.57 6.83 -28.63
C VAL A 33 -11.05 6.78 -28.69
N ARG A 34 -10.42 7.95 -28.85
CA ARG A 34 -8.97 8.09 -28.68
C ARG A 34 -8.62 7.79 -27.21
N PRO A 35 -7.55 7.04 -26.93
CA PRO A 35 -7.07 6.89 -25.57
C PRO A 35 -6.61 8.26 -25.08
N VAL A 36 -7.30 8.80 -24.08
CA VAL A 36 -6.81 9.94 -23.32
C VAL A 36 -5.65 9.41 -22.49
N GLY A 37 -4.43 9.80 -22.86
CA GLY A 37 -3.28 9.65 -21.97
C GLY A 37 -3.52 10.53 -20.75
N THR A 38 -4.02 9.93 -19.67
CA THR A 38 -4.22 10.63 -18.41
C THR A 38 -2.88 10.73 -17.70
N THR A 39 -2.02 11.66 -18.13
CA THR A 39 -1.02 12.23 -17.23
C THR A 39 -1.78 13.09 -16.22
N ALA A 40 -2.16 12.48 -15.10
CA ALA A 40 -2.64 13.22 -13.95
C ALA A 40 -1.57 14.23 -13.53
N PRO A 41 -1.93 15.49 -13.23
CA PRO A 41 -0.94 16.50 -12.87
C PRO A 41 -0.34 16.15 -11.51
N SER A 42 0.99 16.14 -11.46
CA SER A 42 1.79 16.12 -10.24
C SER A 42 1.27 17.19 -9.29
N GLY A 43 1.00 16.85 -8.02
CA GLY A 43 0.72 17.85 -6.99
C GLY A 43 1.82 18.92 -6.95
N PRO A 44 1.51 20.17 -6.57
CA PRO A 44 2.46 21.27 -6.64
C PRO A 44 3.73 20.94 -5.82
N GLY A 45 4.86 20.74 -6.51
CA GLY A 45 6.19 20.57 -5.91
C GLY A 45 6.80 19.16 -5.98
N VAL A 46 6.11 18.13 -6.47
CA VAL A 46 6.71 16.80 -6.69
C VAL A 46 7.19 16.66 -8.14
N PRO A 47 8.49 16.43 -8.39
CA PRO A 47 9.02 16.24 -9.74
C PRO A 47 8.34 15.09 -10.50
N PRO A 48 8.29 15.13 -11.85
CA PRO A 48 7.80 14.00 -12.63
C PRO A 48 8.63 12.73 -12.36
N LEU A 49 8.05 11.55 -12.58
CA LEU A 49 8.73 10.27 -12.43
C LEU A 49 9.47 9.88 -13.72
N SER A 50 10.42 8.95 -13.61
CA SER A 50 11.08 8.32 -14.76
C SER A 50 10.08 7.56 -15.64
N GLN A 51 10.43 7.29 -16.91
CA GLN A 51 9.57 6.52 -17.81
C GLN A 51 9.38 5.08 -17.30
N GLU A 52 10.41 4.52 -16.67
CA GLU A 52 10.44 3.21 -16.05
C GLU A 52 9.44 3.15 -14.87
N ALA A 53 9.43 4.16 -14.01
CA ALA A 53 8.47 4.25 -12.91
C ALA A 53 7.03 4.39 -13.43
N HIS A 54 6.82 5.20 -14.46
CA HIS A 54 5.51 5.28 -15.12
C HIS A 54 5.08 3.95 -15.74
N ALA A 55 5.99 3.22 -16.40
CA ALA A 55 5.71 1.91 -16.99
C ALA A 55 5.40 0.83 -15.94
N ALA A 56 5.97 0.96 -14.73
CA ALA A 56 5.67 0.13 -13.57
C ALA A 56 4.38 0.55 -12.82
N GLU A 57 3.66 1.55 -13.33
CA GLU A 57 2.47 2.14 -12.72
C GLU A 57 2.72 2.66 -11.30
N PHE A 58 3.93 3.18 -11.05
CA PHE A 58 4.31 3.76 -9.79
C PHE A 58 3.88 5.22 -9.68
N VAL A 59 3.64 5.64 -8.44
CA VAL A 59 3.38 7.01 -8.01
C VAL A 59 4.25 7.33 -6.80
N ASP A 60 4.65 8.59 -6.66
CA ASP A 60 5.28 9.07 -5.43
C ASP A 60 4.22 9.22 -4.34
N VAL A 61 4.49 8.71 -3.14
CA VAL A 61 3.52 8.74 -2.04
C VAL A 61 3.06 10.16 -1.69
N ARG A 62 3.88 11.20 -1.93
CA ARG A 62 3.52 12.59 -1.65
C ARG A 62 2.45 13.14 -2.60
N VAL A 63 2.22 12.49 -3.74
CA VAL A 63 1.07 12.80 -4.61
C VAL A 63 -0.22 12.20 -4.05
N VAL A 64 -0.11 11.08 -3.32
CA VAL A 64 -1.24 10.34 -2.72
C VAL A 64 -1.60 10.89 -1.34
N VAL A 65 -0.59 11.14 -0.50
CA VAL A 65 -0.68 11.61 0.88
C VAL A 65 0.23 12.86 0.97
N PRO A 66 -0.29 14.06 0.69
CA PRO A 66 0.54 15.27 0.58
C PRO A 66 1.31 15.65 1.84
N ASP A 67 0.83 15.25 3.01
CA ASP A 67 1.44 15.47 4.32
C ASP A 67 2.30 14.28 4.79
N ALA A 68 2.53 13.28 3.93
CA ALA A 68 3.40 12.16 4.25
C ALA A 68 4.82 12.62 4.59
N LEU A 69 5.34 12.12 5.70
CA LEU A 69 6.73 12.29 6.05
C LEU A 69 7.54 11.13 5.45
N VAL A 70 8.38 11.42 4.48
CA VAL A 70 9.26 10.43 3.85
C VAL A 70 10.61 10.42 4.58
N ASN A 71 10.93 9.32 5.24
CA ASN A 71 12.16 9.11 5.99
C ASN A 71 12.74 7.72 5.64
N LEU A 72 13.08 7.52 4.37
CA LEU A 72 13.51 6.20 3.88
C LEU A 72 14.76 5.72 4.61
N ARG A 73 14.63 4.66 5.42
CA ARG A 73 15.72 4.16 6.29
C ARG A 73 16.89 3.64 5.46
N TYR A 74 16.59 3.02 4.32
CA TYR A 74 17.59 2.50 3.38
C TYR A 74 18.25 3.58 2.51
N ALA A 75 17.76 4.83 2.51
CA ALA A 75 18.47 5.99 1.95
C ALA A 75 19.52 6.59 2.91
N THR A 76 19.69 5.99 4.09
CA THR A 76 20.65 6.39 5.12
C THR A 76 21.45 5.19 5.61
N THR A 77 22.39 5.38 6.54
CA THR A 77 23.06 4.27 7.26
C THR A 77 22.27 3.75 8.46
N ASN A 78 21.11 4.36 8.78
CA ASN A 78 20.26 3.97 9.89
C ASN A 78 19.31 2.82 9.51
N ASN A 79 19.90 1.67 9.17
CA ASN A 79 19.21 0.42 8.88
C ASN A 79 20.05 -0.77 9.36
N PHE A 80 19.56 -2.00 9.18
CA PHE A 80 20.26 -3.20 9.65
C PHE A 80 21.60 -3.47 8.92
N THR A 81 21.75 -3.04 7.66
CA THR A 81 22.99 -3.23 6.89
C THR A 81 24.08 -2.21 7.23
N LYS A 82 23.74 -1.15 7.96
CA LYS A 82 24.62 -0.01 8.28
C LYS A 82 25.23 0.70 7.06
N THR A 83 24.67 0.44 5.88
CA THR A 83 25.08 0.99 4.59
C THR A 83 23.90 1.71 3.96
N GLN A 84 24.17 2.78 3.22
CA GLN A 84 23.15 3.42 2.40
C GLN A 84 22.92 2.59 1.14
N LEU A 85 21.67 2.13 0.93
CA LEU A 85 21.28 1.25 -0.16
C LEU A 85 20.50 1.98 -1.27
N TYR A 86 19.82 3.08 -0.91
CA TYR A 86 19.12 3.95 -1.85
C TYR A 86 19.87 5.28 -2.05
N PRO A 87 19.62 6.01 -3.15
CA PRO A 87 20.03 7.42 -3.26
C PRO A 87 19.54 8.26 -2.07
N ALA A 88 20.28 9.29 -1.68
CA ALA A 88 19.93 10.13 -0.53
C ALA A 88 18.64 10.95 -0.76
N ASP A 89 18.34 11.23 -2.03
CA ASP A 89 17.16 11.91 -2.53
C ASP A 89 16.08 10.95 -3.06
N ALA A 90 16.21 9.65 -2.74
CA ALA A 90 15.26 8.62 -3.16
C ALA A 90 13.82 8.96 -2.78
N ARG A 91 12.91 8.59 -3.68
CA ARG A 91 11.48 8.80 -3.56
C ARG A 91 10.82 7.56 -2.99
N CYS A 92 9.80 7.76 -2.16
CA CYS A 92 8.90 6.68 -1.74
C CYS A 92 7.92 6.40 -2.87
N LEU A 93 8.28 5.46 -3.74
CA LEU A 93 7.43 5.01 -4.84
C LEU A 93 6.52 3.87 -4.39
N VAL A 94 5.26 3.89 -4.80
CA VAL A 94 4.30 2.80 -4.60
C VAL A 94 3.51 2.57 -5.89
N HIS A 95 3.06 1.35 -6.12
CA HIS A 95 2.14 1.06 -7.22
C HIS A 95 0.81 1.80 -7.00
N GLN A 96 0.23 2.36 -8.06
CA GLN A 96 -0.98 3.19 -8.01
C GLN A 96 -2.18 2.54 -7.28
N SER A 97 -2.25 1.21 -7.25
CA SER A 97 -3.26 0.47 -6.48
C SER A 97 -3.20 0.69 -4.96
N MET A 98 -2.07 1.16 -4.42
CA MET A 98 -1.91 1.51 -3.02
C MET A 98 -2.62 2.83 -2.68
N ALA A 99 -2.85 3.69 -3.67
CA ALA A 99 -3.22 5.08 -3.45
C ALA A 99 -4.53 5.25 -2.65
N PRO A 100 -5.64 4.55 -2.95
CA PRO A 100 -6.87 4.68 -2.18
C PRO A 100 -6.69 4.27 -0.72
N GLY A 101 -5.96 3.17 -0.48
CA GLY A 101 -5.75 2.65 0.87
C GLY A 101 -4.86 3.55 1.73
N LEU A 102 -3.76 4.04 1.17
CA LEU A 102 -2.89 4.98 1.86
C LEU A 102 -3.58 6.31 2.15
N THR A 103 -4.42 6.81 1.23
CA THR A 103 -5.22 8.02 1.45
C THR A 103 -6.18 7.86 2.63
N ALA A 104 -6.89 6.73 2.69
CA ALA A 104 -7.83 6.43 3.77
C ALA A 104 -7.12 6.23 5.11
N ALA A 105 -6.00 5.49 5.13
CA ALA A 105 -5.19 5.28 6.32
C ALA A 105 -4.61 6.59 6.88
N ALA A 106 -4.04 7.43 6.01
CA ALA A 106 -3.60 8.77 6.39
C ALA A 106 -4.73 9.62 6.97
N SER A 107 -5.94 9.50 6.41
CA SER A 107 -7.11 10.23 6.92
C SER A 107 -7.55 9.77 8.31
N ALA A 108 -7.51 8.47 8.58
CA ALA A 108 -7.82 7.91 9.89
C ALA A 108 -6.81 8.34 10.97
N LEU A 109 -5.52 8.45 10.60
CA LEU A 109 -4.48 8.99 11.48
C LEU A 109 -4.62 10.49 11.70
N ARG A 110 -4.88 11.26 10.65
CA ARG A 110 -5.08 12.71 10.73
C ARG A 110 -6.24 13.08 11.66
N ALA A 111 -7.33 12.31 11.64
CA ALA A 111 -8.46 12.53 12.55
C ALA A 111 -8.06 12.41 14.04
N GLN A 112 -6.93 11.79 14.35
CA GLN A 112 -6.36 11.64 15.68
C GLN A 112 -5.14 12.55 15.93
N GLY A 113 -4.84 13.47 15.00
CA GLY A 113 -3.70 14.39 15.11
C GLY A 113 -2.35 13.75 14.75
N HIS A 114 -2.36 12.70 13.94
CA HIS A 114 -1.17 11.97 13.50
C HIS A 114 -0.96 12.07 11.98
N VAL A 115 0.29 11.96 11.55
CA VAL A 115 0.68 11.87 10.13
C VAL A 115 1.46 10.59 9.88
N LEU A 116 1.33 10.01 8.68
CA LEU A 116 2.10 8.82 8.30
C LEU A 116 3.56 9.17 8.06
N VAL A 117 4.43 8.26 8.50
CA VAL A 117 5.87 8.29 8.24
C VAL A 117 6.26 7.03 7.47
N PHE A 118 6.87 7.21 6.31
CA PHE A 118 7.29 6.12 5.43
C PHE A 118 8.79 5.85 5.58
N TRP A 119 9.13 4.61 5.93
CA TRP A 119 10.49 4.13 6.12
C TRP A 119 10.99 3.24 4.99
N ASP A 120 10.09 2.51 4.33
CA ASP A 120 10.34 1.86 3.04
C ASP A 120 9.08 1.74 2.20
N CYS A 121 9.25 1.69 0.88
CA CYS A 121 8.18 1.66 -0.11
C CYS A 121 8.55 0.65 -1.21
N TYR A 122 8.56 1.03 -2.48
CA TYR A 122 9.18 0.19 -3.51
C TYR A 122 10.67 -0.04 -3.22
N ARG A 123 11.08 -1.31 -3.27
CA ARG A 123 12.47 -1.76 -3.09
C ARG A 123 12.96 -2.40 -4.38
N PRO A 124 13.99 -1.84 -5.06
CA PRO A 124 14.61 -2.50 -6.20
C PRO A 124 15.11 -3.91 -5.87
N HIS A 125 14.95 -4.85 -6.80
CA HIS A 125 15.34 -6.25 -6.58
C HIS A 125 16.82 -6.41 -6.22
N ASP A 126 17.70 -5.64 -6.85
CA ASP A 126 19.13 -5.68 -6.55
C ASP A 126 19.43 -5.28 -5.09
N VAL A 127 18.64 -4.37 -4.51
CA VAL A 127 18.70 -4.02 -3.09
C VAL A 127 18.21 -5.18 -2.22
N GLN A 128 17.12 -5.86 -2.57
CA GLN A 128 16.67 -7.06 -1.84
C GLN A 128 17.74 -8.15 -1.84
N VAL A 129 18.44 -8.34 -2.97
CA VAL A 129 19.58 -9.27 -3.06
C VAL A 129 20.71 -8.87 -2.13
N LYS A 130 21.12 -7.59 -2.14
CA LYS A 130 22.17 -7.06 -1.24
C LYS A 130 21.80 -7.23 0.24
N MET A 131 20.56 -6.91 0.59
CA MET A 131 20.01 -7.07 1.95
C MET A 131 20.13 -8.52 2.44
N PHE A 132 19.71 -9.48 1.60
CA PHE A 132 19.77 -10.90 1.95
C PHE A 132 21.20 -11.43 2.03
N GLN A 133 22.15 -10.87 1.26
CA GLN A 133 23.57 -11.22 1.39
C GLN A 133 24.15 -10.81 2.74
N VAL A 134 23.69 -9.69 3.32
CA VAL A 134 24.12 -9.23 4.65
C VAL A 134 23.50 -10.09 5.75
N VAL A 135 22.20 -10.40 5.63
CA VAL A 135 21.46 -11.25 6.59
C VAL A 135 20.73 -12.36 5.84
N PRO A 136 21.36 -13.53 5.62
CA PRO A 136 20.79 -14.63 4.83
C PRO A 136 19.82 -15.48 5.65
N ASN A 137 18.91 -14.85 6.39
CA ASN A 137 17.90 -15.51 7.21
C ASN A 137 16.49 -15.12 6.74
N PRO A 138 15.73 -16.04 6.11
CA PRO A 138 14.39 -15.77 5.61
C PRO A 138 13.35 -15.51 6.71
N ALA A 139 13.69 -15.71 7.99
CA ALA A 139 12.85 -15.29 9.10
C ALA A 139 12.87 -13.76 9.32
N TRP A 140 13.85 -13.05 8.75
CA TRP A 140 14.10 -11.62 8.99
C TRP A 140 14.20 -10.81 7.70
N VAL A 141 14.78 -11.39 6.65
CA VAL A 141 14.92 -10.73 5.35
C VAL A 141 14.39 -11.67 4.28
N ALA A 142 13.39 -11.23 3.53
CA ALA A 142 12.78 -12.04 2.48
C ALA A 142 13.85 -12.59 1.51
N ARG A 143 13.77 -13.89 1.21
CA ARG A 143 14.69 -14.50 0.25
C ARG A 143 14.37 -13.96 -1.15
N PRO A 144 15.34 -13.38 -1.88
CA PRO A 144 15.13 -12.96 -3.26
C PRO A 144 14.70 -14.14 -4.12
N GLY A 145 13.67 -13.95 -4.92
CA GLY A 145 13.11 -14.96 -5.82
C GLY A 145 13.16 -14.54 -7.29
N PRO A 146 12.64 -15.37 -8.21
CA PRO A 146 12.56 -15.04 -9.64
C PRO A 146 11.44 -14.05 -9.99
N TYR A 147 10.67 -13.61 -9.00
CA TYR A 147 9.50 -12.75 -9.18
C TYR A 147 9.50 -11.64 -8.13
N ALA A 148 9.01 -10.46 -8.52
CA ALA A 148 8.69 -9.39 -7.61
C ALA A 148 7.34 -9.65 -6.92
N THR A 149 7.33 -9.46 -5.60
CA THR A 149 6.14 -9.38 -4.74
C THR A 149 6.35 -8.25 -3.72
N SER A 150 5.31 -7.90 -2.97
CA SER A 150 5.42 -6.99 -1.82
C SER A 150 6.15 -5.67 -2.16
N HIS A 151 7.24 -5.32 -1.45
CA HIS A 151 8.08 -4.15 -1.71
C HIS A 151 8.67 -4.13 -3.11
N GLU A 152 9.12 -5.26 -3.64
CA GLU A 152 9.68 -5.35 -5.01
C GLU A 152 8.63 -5.10 -6.10
N ALA A 153 7.35 -5.22 -5.76
CA ALA A 153 6.23 -4.89 -6.65
C ALA A 153 5.63 -3.50 -6.37
N GLY A 154 6.20 -2.73 -5.43
CA GLY A 154 5.67 -1.44 -4.96
C GLY A 154 4.32 -1.55 -4.25
N ARG A 155 3.97 -2.74 -3.72
CA ARG A 155 2.64 -3.04 -3.15
C ARG A 155 2.66 -3.29 -1.65
N SER A 156 3.75 -2.91 -1.00
CA SER A 156 3.89 -2.90 0.44
C SER A 156 4.60 -1.63 0.87
N VAL A 157 4.38 -1.23 2.12
CA VAL A 157 5.04 -0.10 2.75
C VAL A 157 5.43 -0.47 4.17
N ASP A 158 6.57 0.06 4.60
CA ASP A 158 7.00 0.04 5.99
C ASP A 158 6.77 1.42 6.58
N VAL A 159 5.89 1.50 7.58
CA VAL A 159 5.41 2.76 8.11
C VAL A 159 5.38 2.79 9.63
N THR A 160 5.43 4.02 10.15
CA THR A 160 4.95 4.37 11.47
C THR A 160 4.09 5.63 11.35
N TYR A 161 3.76 6.27 12.47
CA TYR A 161 3.17 7.59 12.48
C TYR A 161 3.92 8.53 13.42
N ALA A 162 3.71 9.82 13.22
CA ALA A 162 4.21 10.87 14.09
C ALA A 162 3.06 11.78 14.56
N GLY A 163 3.23 12.37 15.74
CA GLY A 163 2.25 13.28 16.33
C GLY A 163 2.89 14.22 17.36
N GLY A 164 2.10 15.18 17.82
CA GLY A 164 2.53 16.08 18.89
C GLY A 164 2.60 15.34 20.23
N ARG A 165 3.79 15.34 20.87
CA ARG A 165 3.92 14.94 22.28
C ARG A 165 4.77 15.97 23.03
N PRO A 166 4.52 16.21 24.34
CA PRO A 166 5.20 17.25 25.09
C PRO A 166 6.72 17.06 25.25
N GLN A 167 7.19 15.81 25.21
CA GLN A 167 8.58 15.46 25.48
C GLN A 167 9.06 14.49 24.40
N CYS A 168 10.10 14.88 23.67
CA CYS A 168 10.54 14.16 22.50
C CYS A 168 12.06 14.08 22.42
N PRO A 169 12.65 12.89 22.65
CA PRO A 169 14.03 12.65 22.30
C PRO A 169 14.35 13.08 20.88
N ALA A 170 15.52 13.73 20.70
CA ALA A 170 15.99 14.21 19.39
C ALA A 170 16.04 13.09 18.33
N GLN A 171 16.33 11.87 18.76
CA GLN A 171 16.40 10.68 17.90
C GLN A 171 15.02 10.22 17.40
N GLN A 172 13.93 10.68 18.02
CA GLN A 172 12.56 10.36 17.66
C GLN A 172 11.84 11.56 17.01
N LEU A 173 12.54 12.68 16.79
CA LEU A 173 12.00 13.84 16.08
C LEU A 173 12.10 13.60 14.57
N VAL A 174 10.98 13.74 13.87
CA VAL A 174 10.88 13.75 12.42
C VAL A 174 10.11 15.01 12.01
N SER A 175 10.75 15.89 11.24
CA SER A 175 10.15 17.16 10.80
C SER A 175 9.53 18.00 11.93
N GLY A 176 10.15 17.99 13.12
CA GLY A 176 9.69 18.78 14.27
C GLY A 176 8.55 18.17 15.10
N ILE A 177 8.06 16.98 14.73
CA ILE A 177 7.08 16.20 15.50
C ILE A 177 7.63 14.82 15.84
N CYS A 178 6.94 14.08 16.69
CA CYS A 178 7.52 12.90 17.31
C CYS A 178 6.99 11.62 16.73
N LEU A 179 7.93 10.74 16.37
CA LEU A 179 7.63 9.34 16.09
C LEU A 179 6.95 8.71 17.29
N ALA A 180 5.92 7.90 17.03
CA ALA A 180 5.30 7.05 18.03
C ALA A 180 6.33 6.05 18.57
N ASP A 181 6.29 5.81 19.89
CA ASP A 181 7.05 4.70 20.48
C ASP A 181 6.36 3.39 20.10
N MET A 182 7.08 2.53 19.39
CA MET A 182 6.59 1.24 18.93
C MET A 182 7.26 0.08 19.69
N GLY A 183 8.06 0.35 20.73
CA GLY A 183 8.69 -0.64 21.61
C GLY A 183 9.91 -1.37 21.04
N THR A 184 10.14 -1.25 19.74
CA THR A 184 11.37 -1.59 19.02
C THR A 184 11.60 -0.53 17.94
N ASP A 185 12.81 -0.42 17.41
CA ASP A 185 13.03 0.32 16.16
C ASP A 185 12.60 -0.54 14.95
N PHE A 186 12.67 0.07 13.76
CA PHE A 186 12.60 -0.60 12.46
C PHE A 186 13.74 -1.62 12.27
N ASP A 187 13.49 -2.67 11.49
CA ASP A 187 14.42 -3.80 11.26
C ASP A 187 14.92 -4.49 12.55
N ASP A 188 14.15 -4.45 13.63
CA ASP A 188 14.46 -5.20 14.85
C ASP A 188 14.16 -6.69 14.62
N PHE A 189 15.21 -7.52 14.56
CA PHE A 189 15.10 -8.96 14.28
C PHE A 189 14.85 -9.81 15.52
N THR A 190 14.00 -9.32 16.44
CA THR A 190 13.55 -10.06 17.61
C THR A 190 12.04 -10.30 17.59
N SER A 191 11.56 -11.25 18.40
CA SER A 191 10.12 -11.52 18.53
C SER A 191 9.30 -10.32 19.02
N ARG A 192 9.94 -9.35 19.68
CA ARG A 192 9.33 -8.08 20.09
C ARG A 192 8.86 -7.25 18.91
N ALA A 193 9.43 -7.43 17.72
CA ALA A 193 9.05 -6.69 16.52
C ALA A 193 7.79 -7.25 15.83
N THR A 194 7.34 -8.46 16.20
CA THR A 194 6.12 -9.05 15.60
C THR A 194 4.90 -8.16 15.85
N ALA A 195 3.98 -8.10 14.88
CA ALA A 195 2.93 -7.10 14.83
C ALA A 195 2.03 -7.07 16.08
N PHE A 196 1.87 -8.21 16.74
CA PHE A 196 1.00 -8.42 17.90
C PHE A 196 1.77 -8.78 19.17
N ALA A 197 3.09 -8.56 19.21
CA ALA A 197 3.90 -8.82 20.41
C ALA A 197 3.38 -8.01 21.62
N THR A 198 3.23 -8.70 22.75
CA THR A 198 2.89 -8.09 24.04
C THR A 198 3.99 -8.30 25.09
N GLN A 199 4.74 -9.40 24.98
CA GLN A 199 5.85 -9.70 25.88
C GLN A 199 6.98 -8.68 25.68
N ASP A 200 7.41 -8.05 26.77
CA ASP A 200 8.46 -7.04 26.81
C ASP A 200 8.24 -5.83 25.89
N VAL A 201 6.98 -5.56 25.52
CA VAL A 201 6.53 -4.37 24.79
C VAL A 201 5.64 -3.55 25.73
N SER A 202 5.93 -2.26 25.90
CA SER A 202 5.15 -1.39 26.80
C SER A 202 3.68 -1.31 26.36
N VAL A 203 2.77 -1.06 27.32
CA VAL A 203 1.34 -0.90 27.01
C VAL A 203 1.10 0.25 26.02
N GLU A 204 1.87 1.33 26.13
CA GLU A 204 1.84 2.45 25.18
C GLU A 204 2.26 2.01 23.77
N ALA A 205 3.37 1.28 23.63
CA ALA A 205 3.80 0.76 22.34
C ALA A 205 2.79 -0.22 21.72
N GLN A 206 2.16 -1.08 22.53
CA GLN A 206 1.09 -1.97 22.06
C GLN A 206 -0.12 -1.17 21.54
N ALA A 207 -0.52 -0.11 22.26
CA ALA A 207 -1.60 0.78 21.84
C ALA A 207 -1.24 1.51 20.53
N ASN A 208 -0.01 1.99 20.40
CA ASN A 208 0.47 2.66 19.19
C ASN A 208 0.48 1.74 17.98
N ARG A 209 0.97 0.50 18.12
CA ARG A 209 0.91 -0.53 17.06
C ARG A 209 -0.52 -0.85 16.66
N LYS A 210 -1.45 -0.92 17.63
CA LYS A 210 -2.87 -1.13 17.36
C LYS A 210 -3.46 0.04 16.58
N LEU A 211 -3.17 1.28 16.99
CA LEU A 211 -3.64 2.50 16.32
C LEU A 211 -3.17 2.53 14.87
N LEU A 212 -1.87 2.29 14.62
CA LEU A 212 -1.31 2.22 13.26
C LEU A 212 -2.04 1.15 12.44
N ARG A 213 -2.12 -0.07 12.97
CA ARG A 213 -2.75 -1.20 12.27
C ARG A 213 -4.22 -0.94 11.98
N ASP A 214 -4.98 -0.36 12.90
CA ASP A 214 -6.38 -0.04 12.69
C ASP A 214 -6.55 1.00 11.57
N ALA A 215 -5.69 2.02 11.52
CA ALA A 215 -5.71 3.01 10.44
C ALA A 215 -5.34 2.40 9.09
N MET A 216 -4.30 1.56 9.03
CA MET A 216 -3.90 0.88 7.80
C MET A 216 -4.99 -0.10 7.32
N ASN A 217 -5.58 -0.88 8.24
CA ASN A 217 -6.71 -1.76 7.95
C ASN A 217 -7.95 -1.00 7.49
N TYR A 218 -8.21 0.20 8.01
CA TYR A 218 -9.30 1.06 7.53
C TYR A 218 -9.14 1.42 6.05
N GLY A 219 -7.89 1.58 5.57
CA GLY A 219 -7.57 1.70 4.15
C GLY A 219 -7.56 0.39 3.36
N GLY A 220 -7.85 -0.75 3.99
CA GLY A 220 -7.77 -2.06 3.35
C GLY A 220 -6.35 -2.60 3.17
N LEU A 221 -5.37 -2.05 3.88
CA LEU A 221 -3.99 -2.54 3.92
C LEU A 221 -3.83 -3.52 5.08
N THR A 222 -3.20 -4.67 4.84
CA THR A 222 -3.11 -5.77 5.79
C THR A 222 -1.73 -5.81 6.43
N VAL A 223 -1.67 -5.88 7.75
CA VAL A 223 -0.40 -6.04 8.48
C VAL A 223 0.26 -7.39 8.18
N TYR A 224 1.58 -7.41 8.02
CA TYR A 224 2.34 -8.66 8.06
C TYR A 224 2.59 -9.07 9.51
N SER A 225 2.23 -10.29 9.92
CA SER A 225 2.30 -10.67 11.34
C SER A 225 3.72 -10.68 11.92
N GLY A 226 4.74 -10.84 11.07
CA GLY A 226 6.14 -10.89 11.47
C GLY A 226 6.71 -9.52 11.89
N GLU A 227 6.09 -8.42 11.46
CA GLU A 227 6.67 -7.07 11.56
C GLU A 227 5.57 -6.04 11.82
N TRP A 228 5.69 -5.23 12.87
CA TRP A 228 4.63 -4.27 13.21
C TRP A 228 4.50 -3.10 12.23
N TRP A 229 5.56 -2.81 11.46
CA TRP A 229 5.65 -1.69 10.53
C TRP A 229 5.19 -2.03 9.10
N HIS A 230 5.16 -3.31 8.74
CA HIS A 230 4.95 -3.77 7.35
C HIS A 230 3.46 -3.94 7.04
N PHE A 231 3.01 -3.31 5.95
CA PHE A 231 1.64 -3.43 5.46
C PHE A 231 1.59 -3.73 3.97
N ASP A 232 0.84 -4.77 3.62
CA ASP A 232 0.57 -5.19 2.26
C ASP A 232 -0.73 -4.58 1.74
N GLY A 233 -0.72 -4.11 0.51
CA GLY A 233 -1.93 -3.72 -0.20
C GLY A 233 -2.41 -4.74 -1.23
N PRO A 234 -3.37 -4.33 -2.09
CA PRO A 234 -3.99 -5.21 -3.07
C PRO A 234 -2.96 -5.93 -3.95
N GLY A 235 -3.01 -7.26 -3.94
CA GLY A 235 -2.17 -8.10 -4.79
C GLY A 235 -0.68 -8.09 -4.45
N ALA A 236 -0.27 -7.73 -3.22
CA ALA A 236 1.12 -7.75 -2.78
C ALA A 236 1.77 -9.13 -2.98
N GLY A 237 1.06 -10.23 -2.69
CA GLY A 237 1.57 -11.59 -2.88
C GLY A 237 1.54 -12.13 -4.33
N VAL A 238 1.02 -11.36 -5.29
CA VAL A 238 0.95 -11.81 -6.70
C VAL A 238 2.32 -11.65 -7.35
N GLN A 239 2.84 -12.75 -7.90
CA GLN A 239 4.12 -12.78 -8.60
C GLN A 239 4.09 -11.92 -9.87
N ARG A 240 5.12 -11.06 -10.03
CA ARG A 240 5.31 -10.18 -11.19
C ARG A 240 6.74 -10.26 -11.71
N PRO A 241 7.02 -9.79 -12.93
CA PRO A 241 8.39 -9.62 -13.40
C PRO A 241 9.22 -8.79 -12.42
N ILE A 242 10.49 -9.14 -12.25
CA ILE A 242 11.43 -8.38 -11.43
C ILE A 242 11.55 -6.94 -11.96
N LEU A 243 11.55 -5.99 -11.03
CA LEU A 243 11.71 -4.56 -11.30
C LEU A 243 13.02 -4.06 -10.66
N ASN A 244 13.75 -3.21 -11.39
CA ASN A 244 14.85 -2.39 -10.88
C ASN A 244 14.66 -0.95 -11.37
N VAL A 245 13.47 -0.41 -11.10
CA VAL A 245 13.13 0.97 -11.43
C VAL A 245 14.00 1.90 -10.56
N PRO A 246 14.63 2.93 -11.13
CA PRO A 246 15.33 3.95 -10.35
C PRO A 246 14.41 4.66 -9.34
N LEU A 247 14.97 5.08 -8.20
CA LEU A 247 14.21 5.72 -7.11
C LEU A 247 14.20 7.26 -7.18
N ASP A 248 14.73 7.86 -8.24
CA ASP A 248 14.79 9.32 -8.46
C ASP A 248 13.55 9.93 -9.15
#